data_AF-A0A6A6LTW3-F1
#
_entry.id   AF-A0A6A6LTW3-F1
#
_cell.length_a   1.000
_cell.length_b   1.000
_cell.length_c   1.000
_cell.angle_alpha   90.00
_cell.angle_beta   90.00
_cell.angle_gamma   90.00
#
_symmetry.space_group_name_H-M   'P 1'
#
loop_
_entity.id
_entity.type
_entity.pdbx_description
1 polymer ?
#
loop_
_entity_poly.entity_id
_entity_poly.type
_entity_poly.pdbx_seq_one_letter_code
_entity_poly.pdbx_strand_id
1 'polypeptide(L)' 'MLEGRARVKETDMSVKMQIQAMACASQALDVYDVSDCLSIAAHIKKEFDKMYGGGWQCVLLFLEHACDDDGRR' A
#
# COMPACT_ATOMS: atom_id res chain seq x y z
N MET A 1 -3.44 -0.69 15.80
CA MET A 1 -4.23 -1.05 14.61
C MET A 1 -4.74 0.25 14.01
N LEU A 2 -4.08 0.75 12.96
CA LEU A 2 -4.67 1.80 12.13
C LEU A 2 -5.86 1.17 11.42
N GLU A 3 -7.08 1.56 11.77
CA GLU A 3 -8.31 1.11 11.11
C GLU A 3 -8.49 1.80 9.75
N GLY A 4 -7.45 1.75 8.91
CA GLY A 4 -7.46 2.27 7.56
C GLY A 4 -7.87 1.16 6.59
N ARG A 5 -9.08 1.24 6.04
CA ARG A 5 -9.43 0.37 4.91
C ARG A 5 -8.64 0.81 3.67
N ALA A 6 -7.66 0.01 3.28
CA ALA A 6 -6.96 0.21 2.01
C ALA A 6 -7.96 0.09 0.85
N ARG A 7 -7.94 1.05 -0.07
CA ARG A 7 -8.78 1.05 -1.29
C ARG A 7 -7.88 1.26 -2.49
N VAL A 8 -8.00 0.38 -3.48
CA VAL A 8 -7.36 0.56 -4.78
C VAL A 8 -8.18 1.56 -5.59
N LYS A 9 -7.55 2.65 -6.05
CA LYS A 9 -8.20 3.65 -6.90
C LYS A 9 -8.15 3.27 -8.39
N GLU A 10 -6.98 2.85 -8.88
CA GLU A 10 -6.74 2.47 -10.26
C GLU A 10 -5.56 1.48 -10.30
N THR A 11 -5.62 0.47 -11.16
CA THR A 11 -4.54 -0.51 -11.32
C THR A 11 -4.71 -1.40 -12.55
N ASP A 12 -3.60 -1.76 -13.17
CA ASP A 12 -3.52 -2.83 -14.19
C ASP A 12 -3.17 -4.21 -13.58
N MET A 13 -3.00 -4.28 -12.26
CA MET A 13 -2.66 -5.54 -11.58
C MET A 13 -3.87 -6.48 -11.55
N SER A 14 -3.62 -7.78 -11.69
CA SER A 14 -4.65 -8.80 -11.44
C SER A 14 -5.19 -8.72 -10.00
N VAL A 15 -6.44 -9.12 -9.77
CA VAL A 15 -7.07 -9.11 -8.44
C VAL A 15 -6.22 -9.82 -7.38
N LYS A 16 -5.57 -10.93 -7.75
CA LYS A 16 -4.67 -11.67 -6.84
C LYS A 16 -3.47 -10.81 -6.42
N MET A 17 -2.87 -10.10 -7.36
CA MET A 17 -1.72 -9.22 -7.10
C MET A 17 -2.13 -7.99 -6.31
N GLN A 18 -3.32 -7.44 -6.53
CA GLN A 18 -3.87 -6.35 -5.71
C GLN A 18 -4.05 -6.77 -4.25
N ILE A 19 -4.58 -7.98 -4.01
CA ILE A 19 -4.74 -8.52 -2.64
C ILE A 19 -3.38 -8.64 -1.96
N GLN A 20 -2.36 -9.13 -2.68
CA GLN A 20 -0.99 -9.21 -2.16
C GLN A 20 -0.38 -7.82 -1.91
N ALA A 21 -0.62 -6.85 -2.78
CA ALA A 21 -0.20 -5.45 -2.58
C ALA A 21 -0.78 -4.87 -1.30
N MET A 22 -2.09 -5.04 -1.09
CA MET A 22 -2.76 -4.56 0.13
C MET A 22 -2.27 -5.28 1.38
N ALA A 23 -2.01 -6.58 1.31
CA ALA A 23 -1.44 -7.34 2.43
C ALA A 23 -0.02 -6.86 2.79
N CYS A 24 0.85 -6.65 1.79
CA CYS A 24 2.21 -6.13 2.01
C CYS A 24 2.17 -4.72 2.62
N ALA A 25 1.27 -3.86 2.15
CA ALA A 25 1.09 -2.51 2.70
C ALA A 25 0.58 -2.54 4.14
N SER A 26 -0.41 -3.39 4.44
CA SER A 26 -0.92 -3.57 5.81
C SER A 26 0.17 -4.05 6.74
N GLN A 27 0.93 -5.07 6.33
CA GLN A 27 2.03 -5.61 7.13
C GLN A 27 3.12 -4.57 7.38
N ALA A 28 3.45 -3.74 6.38
CA ALA A 28 4.42 -2.67 6.55
C ALA A 28 3.93 -1.63 7.58
N LEU A 29 2.64 -1.27 7.56
CA LEU A 29 2.04 -0.33 8.51
C LEU A 29 1.88 -0.90 9.92
N ASP A 30 1.90 -2.23 10.09
CA ASP A 30 1.94 -2.87 11.41
C ASP A 30 3.36 -2.86 12.03
N VAL A 31 4.40 -2.75 11.20
CA VAL A 31 5.81 -2.83 11.64
C VAL A 31 6.46 -1.46 11.76
N TYR A 32 6.10 -0.51 10.89
CA TYR A 32 6.73 0.80 10.80
C TYR A 32 5.73 1.91 11.13
N ASP A 33 6.22 3.00 11.72
CA ASP A 33 5.41 4.19 11.89
C ASP A 33 5.08 4.80 10.52
N VAL A 34 3.91 5.44 10.41
CA VAL A 34 3.47 6.10 9.17
C VAL A 34 4.44 7.19 8.70
N SER A 35 5.23 7.76 9.60
CA SER A 35 6.29 8.72 9.28
C SER A 35 7.51 8.08 8.60
N ASP A 36 7.69 6.76 8.73
CA ASP A 36 8.82 6.02 8.16
C ASP A 36 8.55 5.56 6.72
N CYS A 37 8.19 6.53 5.85
CA CYS A 37 7.79 6.28 4.47
C CYS A 37 8.81 5.43 3.68
N LEU A 38 10.11 5.70 3.89
CA LEU A 38 11.19 4.98 3.21
C LEU A 38 11.21 3.50 3.59
N SER A 39 11.02 3.19 4.88
CA SER A 39 11.01 1.81 5.37
C SER A 39 9.80 1.05 4.87
N ILE A 40 8.62 1.68 4.88
CA ILE A 40 7.38 1.10 4.35
C ILE A 40 7.53 0.81 2.85
N ALA A 41 8.00 1.78 2.06
CA ALA A 41 8.17 1.60 0.62
C ALA A 41 9.19 0.50 0.29
N ALA A 42 10.32 0.48 1.01
CA ALA A 42 11.34 -0.54 0.85
C ALA A 42 10.82 -1.94 1.20
N HIS A 43 10.00 -2.07 2.25
CA HIS A 43 9.38 -3.32 2.65
C HIS A 43 8.46 -3.86 1.55
N ILE A 44 7.53 -3.03 1.06
CA ILE A 44 6.58 -3.42 0.00
C ILE A 44 7.33 -3.81 -1.27
N LYS A 45 8.28 -2.99 -1.72
CA LYS A 45 9.12 -3.30 -2.89
C LYS A 45 9.84 -4.63 -2.73
N LYS A 46 10.46 -4.88 -1.57
CA LYS A 46 11.22 -6.11 -1.31
C LYS A 46 10.34 -7.35 -1.37
N GLU A 47 9.16 -7.31 -0.77
CA GLU A 47 8.24 -8.45 -0.81
C GLU A 47 7.69 -8.68 -2.23
N PHE A 48 7.43 -7.62 -3.00
CA PHE A 48 7.04 -7.72 -4.40
C PHE A 48 8.15 -8.29 -5.29
N ASP A 49 9.38 -7.79 -5.15
CA ASP A 49 10.54 -8.31 -5.87
C ASP A 49 10.77 -9.81 -5.59
N LYS A 50 10.53 -10.25 -4.34
CA LYS A 50 10.65 -11.66 -3.94
C LYS A 50 9.56 -12.54 -4.57
N MET A 51 8.33 -12.03 -4.67
CA MET A 51 7.17 -12.81 -5.09
C MET A 51 7.00 -12.85 -6.62
N TYR A 52 7.36 -11.76 -7.30
CA TYR A 52 7.10 -11.56 -8.73
C TYR A 52 8.38 -11.34 -9.56
N GLY A 53 9.56 -11.41 -8.94
CA GLY A 53 10.84 -11.12 -9.58
C GLY A 53 11.23 -9.65 -9.48
N GLY A 54 12.51 -9.35 -9.64
CA GLY A 54 13.05 -8.00 -9.44
C GLY A 54 12.59 -6.98 -10.49
N GLY A 55 12.58 -5.71 -10.10
CA GLY A 55 12.29 -4.58 -10.99
C GLY A 55 11.08 -3.76 -10.57
N TRP A 56 10.48 -4.08 -9.42
CA TRP A 56 9.36 -3.31 -8.89
C TRP A 56 9.82 -1.97 -8.32
N GLN A 57 8.96 -0.98 -8.45
CA GLN A 57 9.13 0.33 -7.83
C GLN A 57 7.92 0.62 -6.95
N CYS A 58 8.16 1.20 -5.79
CA CYS A 58 7.12 1.59 -4.84
C CYS A 58 7.32 3.05 -4.48
N VAL A 59 6.25 3.84 -4.59
CA VAL A 59 6.22 5.26 -4.20
C VAL A 59 5.07 5.43 -3.23
N LEU A 60 5.32 6.10 -2.11
CA LEU A 60 4.31 6.39 -1.11
C LEU A 60 4.07 7.90 -1.05
N LEU A 61 2.81 8.28 -0.93
CA LEU A 61 2.38 9.66 -0.76
C LEU A 61 1.41 9.72 0.42
N PHE A 62 1.66 10.61 1.36
CA PHE A 62 0.70 10.98 2.39
C PHE A 62 -0.06 12.23 1.94
N LEU A 63 -1.38 12.17 1.96
CA LEU A 63 -2.26 13.31 1.74
C LEU A 63 -2.91 13.65 3.08
N GLU A 64 -2.66 14.85 3.60
CA GLU A 64 -3.24 15.29 4.89
C GLU A 64 -4.76 15.54 4.84
N HIS A 65 -5.41 15.42 3.68
CA HIS A 65 -6.86 15.48 3.56
C HIS A 65 -7.36 14.49 2.51
N ALA A 66 -7.64 13.26 2.94
CA ALA A 66 -8.51 12.38 2.16
C ALA A 66 -9.95 12.87 2.36
N CYS A 67 -10.54 13.52 1.35
CA CYS A 67 -11.98 13.70 1.32
C CYS A 67 -12.61 12.30 1.39
N ASP A 68 -13.33 12.00 2.48
CA ASP A 68 -14.16 10.81 2.59
C ASP A 68 -15.22 10.85 1.49
N ASP A 69 -14.98 10.13 0.39
CA ASP A 69 -15.95 9.85 -0.66
C ASP A 69 -16.89 8.71 -0.20
N ASP A 70 -17.50 8.89 0.98
CA ASP A 70 -18.59 8.05 1.48
C ASP A 70 -19.92 8.81 1.27
N GLY A 71 -20.38 8.77 0.01
CA GLY A 71 -21.78 8.84 -0.42
C GLY A 71 -22.74 9.78 0.33
N ARG A 72 -22.82 11.05 -0.10
CA ARG A 72 -24.04 11.86 0.11
C ARG A 72 -24.48 12.66 -1.11
N ARG A 73 -24.90 11.97 -2.18
CA ARG A 73 -26.28 12.02 -2.73
C ARG A 73 -26.42 11.13 -3.95
#